data_AF-A0A1X7TZZ4-F1
#
_entry.id   AF-A0A1X7TZZ4-F1
#
_cell.length_a   1.000
_cell.length_b   1.000
_cell.length_c   1.000
_cell.angle_alpha   90.00
_cell.angle_beta   90.00
_cell.angle_gamma   90.00
#
_symmetry.space_group_name_H-M   'P 1'
#
loop_
_entity.id
_entity.type
_entity.pdbx_description
1 polymer ?
#
loop_
_entity_poly.entity_id
_entity_poly.type
_entity_poly.pdbx_seq_one_letter_code
_entity_poly.pdbx_strand_id
1 'polypeptide(L)'
;MKNTTASNAGAINDILLLVEDFLMLHNETSSDSPPLPTSCQEVKNKQPKSPSGMYLLATSNGTTNTYCNMEELCGSGVGWTRLAYLDMTDATVNCPSGFRLYQSGGVRACGRPVTSSGSCVSVQFPSNGISYSQVCGRVTGYQYYTPDAVNADLSNRNNLNGEYVDGISITRGSPRKHV
;
A
#
# COMPACT_ATOMS: atom_id res chain seq x y z
N MET A 1 -26.96 7.25 -52.64
CA MET A 1 -26.44 8.09 -51.54
C MET A 1 -26.20 7.19 -50.34
N LYS A 2 -25.04 7.31 -49.68
CA LYS A 2 -24.61 6.45 -48.56
C LYS A 2 -25.51 6.68 -47.34
N ASN A 3 -26.16 5.63 -46.85
CA ASN A 3 -26.72 5.62 -45.50
C ASN A 3 -25.57 5.46 -44.52
N THR A 4 -25.21 6.54 -43.83
CA THR A 4 -24.27 6.51 -42.72
C THR A 4 -25.08 6.34 -41.43
N THR A 5 -25.27 5.10 -41.01
CA THR A 5 -25.67 4.77 -39.64
C THR A 5 -24.45 4.98 -38.74
N ALA A 6 -24.33 6.17 -38.15
CA ALA A 6 -23.35 6.43 -37.10
C ALA A 6 -23.71 5.60 -35.86
N SER A 7 -22.73 4.87 -35.35
CA SER A 7 -22.87 4.00 -34.18
C SER A 7 -23.05 4.83 -32.92
N ASN A 8 -24.28 4.87 -32.39
CA ASN A 8 -24.60 5.51 -31.12
C ASN A 8 -24.13 4.70 -29.89
N ALA A 9 -23.42 3.58 -30.09
CA ALA A 9 -23.05 2.66 -29.01
C ALA A 9 -22.10 3.27 -27.97
N GLY A 10 -21.21 4.19 -28.38
CA GLY A 10 -20.28 4.87 -27.46
C GLY A 10 -21.02 5.83 -26.51
N ALA A 11 -21.89 6.67 -27.05
CA ALA A 11 -22.67 7.62 -26.25
C ALA A 11 -23.68 6.94 -25.31
N ILE A 12 -24.27 5.81 -25.73
CA ILE A 12 -25.19 5.03 -24.89
C ILE A 12 -24.46 4.43 -23.68
N ASN A 13 -23.21 3.99 -23.84
CA ASN A 13 -22.42 3.43 -22.75
C ASN A 13 -21.98 4.50 -21.72
N ASP A 14 -21.64 5.70 -22.19
CA ASP A 14 -21.33 6.83 -21.30
C ASP A 14 -22.57 7.31 -20.54
N ILE A 15 -23.74 7.33 -21.20
CA ILE A 15 -25.02 7.63 -20.54
C ILE A 15 -25.37 6.54 -19.53
N LEU A 16 -25.15 5.26 -19.84
CA LEU A 16 -25.43 4.16 -18.92
C LEU A 16 -24.54 4.24 -17.67
N LEU A 17 -23.26 4.58 -17.82
CA LEU A 17 -22.33 4.80 -16.71
C LEU A 17 -22.75 5.99 -15.83
N LEU A 18 -23.17 7.09 -16.45
CA LEU A 18 -23.67 8.26 -15.73
C LEU A 18 -24.99 7.97 -15.01
N VAL A 19 -25.86 7.12 -15.58
CA VAL A 19 -27.10 6.67 -14.95
C VAL A 19 -26.82 5.73 -13.79
N GLU A 20 -25.84 4.83 -13.87
CA GLU A 20 -25.41 4.00 -12.72
C GLU A 20 -24.80 4.86 -11.60
N ASP A 21 -23.93 5.83 -11.94
CA ASP A 21 -23.39 6.80 -10.98
C ASP A 21 -24.50 7.64 -10.32
N PHE A 22 -25.52 8.04 -11.10
CA PHE A 22 -26.66 8.81 -10.62
C PHE A 22 -27.64 7.97 -9.79
N LEU A 23 -27.87 6.69 -10.13
CA LEU A 23 -28.71 5.77 -9.36
C LEU A 23 -28.07 5.43 -8.01
N MET A 24 -26.73 5.36 -7.93
CA MET A 24 -26.02 5.31 -6.64
C MET A 24 -26.25 6.58 -5.81
N LEU A 25 -26.44 7.73 -6.46
CA LEU A 25 -26.68 9.03 -5.82
C LEU A 25 -28.15 9.28 -5.41
N HIS A 26 -29.10 8.53 -5.95
CA HIS A 26 -30.55 8.80 -5.79
C HIS A 26 -31.38 7.66 -5.21
N ASN A 27 -30.77 6.51 -4.86
CA ASN A 27 -31.46 5.49 -4.08
C ASN A 27 -31.60 5.83 -2.58
N GLU A 28 -31.42 7.10 -2.22
CA GLU A 28 -31.55 7.60 -0.85
C GLU A 28 -32.61 8.69 -0.76
N THR A 29 -33.86 8.25 -0.85
CA THR A 29 -34.99 8.97 -0.22
C THR A 29 -35.22 8.50 1.22
N SER A 30 -34.17 8.03 1.90
CA SER A 30 -34.10 7.87 3.35
C SER A 30 -32.82 8.55 3.83
N SER A 31 -32.88 9.17 5.01
CA SER A 31 -31.89 10.06 5.63
C SER A 31 -30.48 9.48 5.91
N ASP A 32 -30.01 8.46 5.19
CA ASP A 32 -28.82 7.68 5.53
C ASP A 32 -27.87 7.60 4.34
N SER A 33 -26.87 8.48 4.27
CA SER A 33 -25.76 8.43 3.30
C SER A 33 -25.22 7.00 3.12
N PRO A 34 -24.73 6.61 1.91
CA PRO A 34 -24.32 5.22 1.68
C PRO A 34 -23.18 4.90 2.64
N PRO A 35 -23.18 3.72 3.29
CA PRO A 35 -22.14 3.39 4.24
C PRO A 35 -20.78 3.45 3.53
N LEU A 36 -19.86 4.23 4.12
CA LEU A 36 -18.51 4.40 3.60
C LEU A 36 -17.85 3.04 3.38
N PRO A 37 -17.14 2.85 2.26
CA PRO A 37 -16.46 1.59 1.97
C PRO A 37 -15.42 1.29 3.04
N THR A 38 -15.26 0.02 3.40
CA THR A 38 -14.34 -0.44 4.45
C THR A 38 -12.94 -0.74 3.91
N SER A 39 -12.80 -0.88 2.58
CA SER A 39 -11.53 -1.20 1.92
C SER A 39 -11.52 -0.74 0.47
N CYS A 40 -10.31 -0.58 -0.09
CA CYS A 40 -10.15 -0.34 -1.53
C CYS A 40 -10.70 -1.50 -2.38
N GLN A 41 -10.67 -2.73 -1.84
CA GLN A 41 -11.23 -3.89 -2.49
C GLN A 41 -12.75 -3.80 -2.62
N GLU A 42 -13.42 -3.32 -1.57
CA GLU A 42 -14.87 -3.08 -1.62
C GLU A 42 -15.23 -2.03 -2.68
N VAL A 43 -14.46 -0.94 -2.76
CA VAL A 43 -14.63 0.09 -3.80
C VAL A 43 -14.48 -0.52 -5.18
N LYS A 44 -13.41 -1.29 -5.42
CA LYS A 44 -13.15 -1.92 -6.71
C LYS A 44 -14.22 -2.94 -7.10
N ASN A 45 -14.76 -3.68 -6.13
CA ASN A 45 -15.83 -4.65 -6.38
C ASN A 45 -17.16 -3.98 -6.74
N LYS A 46 -17.53 -2.90 -6.03
CA LYS A 46 -18.78 -2.15 -6.31
C LYS A 46 -18.69 -1.38 -7.63
N GLN A 47 -17.55 -0.75 -7.89
CA GLN A 47 -17.32 0.03 -9.10
C GLN A 47 -15.97 -0.38 -9.74
N PRO A 48 -15.97 -1.39 -10.62
CA PRO A 48 -14.75 -1.94 -11.25
C PRO A 48 -13.92 -0.91 -12.04
N LYS A 49 -14.56 0.17 -12.50
CA LYS A 49 -13.92 1.26 -13.24
C LYS A 49 -13.31 2.34 -12.33
N SER A 50 -13.38 2.18 -11.00
CA SER A 50 -12.76 3.12 -10.05
C SER A 50 -11.27 3.31 -10.35
N PRO A 51 -10.79 4.58 -10.46
CA PRO A 51 -9.39 4.88 -10.69
C PRO A 51 -8.54 4.71 -9.43
N SER A 52 -7.22 4.62 -9.58
CA SER A 52 -6.31 4.72 -8.43
C SER A 52 -6.33 6.15 -7.86
N GLY A 53 -6.26 6.31 -6.54
CA GLY A 53 -6.35 7.63 -5.91
C GLY A 53 -6.55 7.59 -4.40
N MET A 54 -6.83 8.75 -3.80
CA MET A 54 -7.17 8.85 -2.37
C MET A 54 -8.66 8.58 -2.15
N TYR A 55 -8.96 7.73 -1.19
CA TYR A 55 -10.32 7.34 -0.81
C TYR A 55 -10.52 7.47 0.70
N LEU A 56 -11.70 7.94 1.09
CA LEU A 56 -12.16 7.91 2.46
C LEU A 56 -12.76 6.54 2.77
N LEU A 57 -12.18 5.82 3.73
CA LEU A 57 -12.62 4.49 4.14
C LEU A 57 -13.14 4.49 5.59
N ALA A 58 -14.15 3.68 5.86
CA ALA A 58 -14.56 3.33 7.21
C ALA A 58 -13.64 2.26 7.80
N THR A 59 -13.31 2.39 9.08
CA THR A 59 -12.42 1.49 9.82
C THR A 59 -12.99 1.25 11.21
N SER A 60 -12.46 0.26 11.95
CA SER A 60 -12.82 0.09 13.36
C SER A 60 -12.52 1.31 14.24
N ASN A 61 -11.63 2.21 13.77
CA ASN A 61 -11.17 3.38 14.50
C ASN A 61 -11.84 4.69 14.02
N GLY A 62 -12.91 4.60 13.21
CA GLY A 62 -13.57 5.76 12.59
C GLY A 62 -13.33 5.78 11.10
N THR A 63 -12.86 6.89 10.55
CA THR A 63 -12.58 7.02 9.10
C THR A 63 -11.11 7.32 8.85
N THR A 64 -10.59 6.86 7.70
CA THR A 64 -9.22 7.13 7.29
C THR A 64 -9.17 7.49 5.82
N ASN A 65 -8.35 8.48 5.46
CA ASN A 65 -8.07 8.79 4.06
C ASN A 65 -6.81 8.04 3.64
N THR A 66 -6.93 7.14 2.67
CA THR A 66 -5.80 6.31 2.22
C THR A 66 -5.77 6.17 0.71
N TYR A 67 -4.60 5.86 0.17
CA TYR A 67 -4.44 5.63 -1.26
C TYR A 67 -4.90 4.21 -1.61
N CYS A 68 -5.79 4.11 -2.58
CA CYS A 68 -6.18 2.88 -3.23
C CYS A 68 -5.48 2.72 -4.57
N ASN A 69 -4.74 1.62 -4.75
CA ASN A 69 -4.26 1.22 -6.06
C ASN A 69 -5.28 0.28 -6.71
N MET A 70 -6.01 0.80 -7.70
CA MET A 70 -7.05 0.05 -8.42
C MET A 70 -6.51 -0.68 -9.65
N GLU A 71 -5.21 -0.57 -9.90
CA GLU A 71 -4.48 -1.27 -10.94
C GLU A 71 -3.95 -2.62 -10.46
N GLU A 72 -3.37 -3.39 -11.38
CA GLU A 72 -2.72 -4.65 -11.07
C GLU A 72 -1.46 -4.43 -10.22
N LEU A 73 -1.38 -5.14 -9.10
CA LEU A 73 -0.20 -5.17 -8.24
C LEU A 73 -0.04 -6.59 -7.69
N CYS A 74 1.18 -7.13 -7.73
CA CYS A 74 1.47 -8.53 -7.41
C CYS A 74 0.57 -9.55 -8.15
N GLY A 75 0.26 -9.31 -9.44
CA GLY A 75 -0.57 -10.20 -10.25
C GLY A 75 -2.08 -10.11 -9.94
N SER A 76 -2.52 -9.09 -9.19
CA SER A 76 -3.91 -8.97 -8.75
C SER A 76 -4.41 -7.52 -8.83
N GLY A 77 -5.58 -7.33 -9.45
CA GLY A 77 -6.26 -6.04 -9.61
C GLY A 77 -7.41 -5.82 -8.60
N VAL A 78 -7.34 -6.44 -7.42
CA VAL A 78 -8.44 -6.47 -6.44
C VAL A 78 -8.75 -5.13 -5.76
N GLY A 79 -7.95 -4.09 -5.96
CA GLY A 79 -8.06 -2.84 -5.22
C GLY A 79 -7.25 -2.88 -3.92
N TRP A 80 -6.01 -2.41 -3.98
CA TRP A 80 -5.05 -2.48 -2.87
C TRP A 80 -5.09 -1.24 -1.99
N THR A 81 -5.27 -1.43 -0.68
CA THR A 81 -5.15 -0.36 0.32
C THR A 81 -3.69 -0.14 0.70
N ARG A 82 -3.19 1.09 0.51
CA ARG A 82 -1.81 1.44 0.86
C ARG A 82 -1.63 1.55 2.38
N LEU A 83 -0.68 0.78 2.92
CA LEU A 83 -0.30 0.83 4.34
C LEU A 83 0.92 1.70 4.62
N ALA A 84 1.88 1.71 3.69
CA ALA A 84 3.13 2.44 3.83
C ALA A 84 3.59 2.95 2.46
N TYR A 85 4.26 4.11 2.47
CA TYR A 85 4.92 4.66 1.30
C TYR A 85 6.09 5.52 1.74
N LEU A 86 7.26 5.26 1.17
CA LEU A 86 8.47 6.01 1.38
C LEU A 86 9.22 6.05 0.03
N ASP A 87 9.34 7.24 -0.53
CA ASP A 87 10.06 7.47 -1.77
C ASP A 87 11.24 8.39 -1.50
N MET A 88 12.42 7.80 -1.40
CA MET A 88 13.65 8.57 -1.16
C MET A 88 14.21 9.21 -2.44
N THR A 89 13.60 8.98 -3.61
CA THR A 89 13.98 9.73 -4.83
C THR A 89 13.49 11.17 -4.76
N ASP A 90 12.39 11.43 -4.04
CA ASP A 90 11.93 12.76 -3.71
C ASP A 90 12.83 13.38 -2.62
N ALA A 91 13.57 14.43 -3.00
CA ALA A 91 14.51 15.13 -2.12
C ALA A 91 13.86 15.77 -0.89
N THR A 92 12.55 16.00 -0.89
CA THR A 92 11.79 16.60 0.22
C THR A 92 11.39 15.58 1.29
N VAL A 93 11.43 14.28 0.96
CA VAL A 93 11.06 13.20 1.88
C VAL A 93 12.18 12.96 2.88
N ASN A 94 11.85 13.02 4.17
CA ASN A 94 12.75 12.69 5.27
C ASN A 94 12.67 11.21 5.65
N CYS A 95 13.74 10.67 6.24
CA CYS A 95 13.70 9.33 6.78
C CYS A 95 12.72 9.21 7.96
N PRO A 96 12.03 8.06 8.12
CA PRO A 96 11.18 7.81 9.27
C PRO A 96 11.93 7.97 10.59
N SER A 97 11.19 8.27 11.67
CA SER A 97 11.79 8.43 13.00
C SER A 97 12.66 7.24 13.39
N GLY A 98 13.85 7.53 13.94
CA GLY A 98 14.87 6.54 14.29
C GLY A 98 15.81 6.14 13.14
N PHE A 99 15.42 6.36 11.89
CA PHE A 99 16.29 6.09 10.74
C PHE A 99 17.20 7.28 10.43
N ARG A 100 18.41 6.97 9.97
CA ARG A 100 19.40 7.93 9.47
C ARG A 100 19.34 8.00 7.94
N LEU A 101 19.46 9.21 7.39
CA LEU A 101 19.69 9.44 5.97
C LEU A 101 21.12 9.03 5.59
N TYR A 102 21.23 8.16 4.59
CA TYR A 102 22.46 7.85 3.87
C TYR A 102 22.37 8.45 2.47
N GLN A 103 23.42 9.13 2.05
CA GLN A 103 23.49 9.76 0.73
C GLN A 103 24.89 9.56 0.13
N SER A 104 24.95 8.85 -0.99
CA SER A 104 26.20 8.59 -1.73
C SER A 104 25.89 8.23 -3.18
N GLY A 105 26.74 8.63 -4.12
CA GLY A 105 26.58 8.27 -5.54
C GLY A 105 25.24 8.69 -6.16
N GLY A 106 24.63 9.79 -5.69
CA GLY A 106 23.32 10.25 -6.15
C GLY A 106 22.11 9.49 -5.56
N VAL A 107 22.35 8.47 -4.74
CA VAL A 107 21.30 7.70 -4.06
C VAL A 107 21.04 8.29 -2.68
N ARG A 108 19.76 8.42 -2.31
CA ARG A 108 19.29 8.68 -0.96
C ARG A 108 18.58 7.44 -0.43
N ALA A 109 18.91 7.02 0.78
CA ALA A 109 18.31 5.86 1.43
C ALA A 109 18.21 6.07 2.95
N CYS A 110 17.31 5.33 3.59
CA CYS A 110 17.17 5.31 5.04
C CYS A 110 17.74 4.01 5.59
N GLY A 111 18.54 4.11 6.65
CA GLY A 111 19.11 2.96 7.31
C GLY A 111 19.23 3.17 8.81
N ARG A 112 19.64 2.11 9.53
CA ARG A 112 19.92 2.23 10.96
C ARG A 112 21.02 3.27 11.24
N PRO A 113 20.99 3.97 12.38
CA PRO A 113 22.12 4.77 12.84
C PRO A 113 23.40 3.95 12.99
N VAL A 114 24.56 4.60 12.91
CA VAL A 114 25.85 3.93 13.13
C VAL A 114 26.02 3.68 14.63
N THR A 115 26.23 2.41 15.01
CA THR A 115 26.47 1.97 16.39
C THR A 115 27.78 1.18 16.47
N SER A 116 28.38 1.08 17.66
CA SER A 116 29.60 0.29 17.91
C SER A 116 29.35 -1.22 18.02
N SER A 117 28.08 -1.64 18.07
CA SER A 117 27.63 -3.04 18.15
C SER A 117 26.51 -3.31 17.14
N GLY A 118 26.19 -4.59 16.93
CA GLY A 118 24.99 -4.99 16.19
C GLY A 118 23.72 -4.40 16.81
N SER A 119 22.85 -3.83 15.98
CA SER A 119 21.62 -3.15 16.41
C SER A 119 20.57 -3.18 15.31
N CYS A 120 19.33 -2.84 15.68
CA CYS A 120 18.22 -2.72 14.74
C CYS A 120 17.45 -1.42 14.99
N VAL A 121 16.77 -0.93 13.97
CA VAL A 121 15.75 0.11 14.09
C VAL A 121 14.53 -0.32 13.28
N SER A 122 13.34 0.00 13.77
CA SER A 122 12.09 -0.31 13.09
C SER A 122 11.13 0.86 13.18
N VAL A 123 10.27 0.95 12.18
CA VAL A 123 9.10 1.83 12.18
C VAL A 123 7.87 0.95 12.00
N GLN A 124 6.81 1.28 12.72
CA GLN A 124 5.53 0.58 12.60
C GLN A 124 4.61 1.39 11.68
N PHE A 125 4.03 0.71 10.69
CA PHE A 125 2.98 1.27 9.85
C PHE A 125 1.65 0.67 10.31
N PRO A 126 0.79 1.44 11.01
CA PRO A 126 -0.47 0.91 11.50
C PRO A 126 -1.42 0.61 10.33
N SER A 127 -2.20 -0.46 10.44
CA SER A 127 -3.28 -0.72 9.48
C SER A 127 -4.51 0.17 9.70
N ASN A 128 -4.50 1.01 10.75
CA ASN A 128 -5.61 1.87 11.15
C ASN A 128 -6.94 1.11 11.30
N GLY A 129 -6.89 -0.13 11.82
CA GLY A 129 -8.09 -0.94 12.01
C GLY A 129 -8.59 -1.65 10.75
N ILE A 130 -7.86 -1.55 9.64
CA ILE A 130 -8.17 -2.28 8.41
C ILE A 130 -7.65 -3.71 8.54
N SER A 131 -8.54 -4.68 8.37
CA SER A 131 -8.21 -6.11 8.26
C SER A 131 -7.65 -6.42 6.87
N TYR A 132 -6.64 -7.27 6.80
CA TYR A 132 -6.00 -7.67 5.55
C TYR A 132 -5.68 -9.17 5.55
N SER A 133 -5.82 -9.81 4.39
CA SER A 133 -5.47 -11.22 4.16
C SER A 133 -4.07 -11.40 3.58
N GLN A 134 -3.60 -10.40 2.85
CA GLN A 134 -2.33 -10.41 2.11
C GLN A 134 -1.65 -9.05 2.17
N VAL A 135 -0.32 -9.06 2.03
CA VAL A 135 0.50 -7.87 1.89
C VAL A 135 1.31 -8.03 0.62
N CYS A 136 1.36 -6.96 -0.18
CA CYS A 136 2.17 -6.86 -1.38
C CYS A 136 2.94 -5.54 -1.32
N GLY A 137 4.20 -5.56 -1.75
CA GLY A 137 5.01 -4.36 -1.77
C GLY A 137 6.34 -4.57 -2.46
N ARG A 138 7.10 -3.48 -2.55
CA ARG A 138 8.45 -3.47 -3.10
C ARG A 138 9.34 -2.67 -2.17
N VAL A 139 10.54 -3.18 -1.95
CA VAL A 139 11.61 -2.48 -1.24
C VAL A 139 12.85 -2.47 -2.12
N THR A 140 13.51 -1.32 -2.19
CA THR A 140 14.80 -1.17 -2.85
C THR A 140 15.84 -0.93 -1.78
N GLY A 141 16.72 -1.91 -1.57
CA GLY A 141 17.85 -1.81 -0.65
C GLY A 141 19.14 -1.43 -1.38
N TYR A 142 20.05 -0.75 -0.68
CA TYR A 142 21.39 -0.44 -1.16
C TYR A 142 22.41 -1.03 -0.20
N GLN A 143 23.41 -1.72 -0.75
CA GLN A 143 24.48 -2.28 0.06
C GLN A 143 25.33 -1.15 0.64
N TYR A 144 25.58 -1.23 1.94
CA TYR A 144 26.47 -0.33 2.66
C TYR A 144 27.49 -1.19 3.42
N TYR A 145 28.76 -1.14 3.01
CA TYR A 145 29.81 -2.09 3.42
C TYR A 145 29.50 -3.55 3.03
N THR A 146 29.73 -4.50 3.93
CA THR A 146 29.60 -5.94 3.70
C THR A 146 28.42 -6.48 4.50
N PRO A 147 27.40 -7.10 3.87
CA PRO A 147 26.29 -7.68 4.59
C PRO A 147 26.67 -9.06 5.16
N ASP A 148 26.39 -9.30 6.43
CA ASP A 148 26.51 -10.64 7.04
C ASP A 148 25.25 -11.50 6.78
N ALA A 149 24.16 -10.87 6.32
CA ALA A 149 22.81 -11.41 6.12
C ALA A 149 22.31 -12.25 7.31
N VAL A 150 22.60 -13.55 7.32
CA VAL A 150 22.33 -14.48 8.42
C VAL A 150 23.66 -15.09 8.84
N ASN A 151 24.14 -14.74 10.04
CA ASN A 151 25.40 -15.27 10.56
C ASN A 151 25.29 -16.80 10.78
N ALA A 152 26.20 -17.54 10.16
CA ALA A 152 26.20 -19.01 10.16
C ALA A 152 26.50 -19.64 11.53
N ASP A 153 27.11 -18.89 12.45
CA ASP A 153 27.49 -19.36 13.79
C ASP A 153 26.36 -19.19 14.82
N LEU A 154 25.24 -18.56 14.44
CA LEU A 154 24.08 -18.40 15.32
C LEU A 154 23.21 -19.66 15.35
N SER A 155 22.83 -20.09 16.55
CA SER A 155 22.03 -21.30 16.78
C SER A 155 20.65 -21.24 16.12
N ASN A 156 20.10 -20.04 15.89
CA ASN A 156 18.78 -19.86 15.24
C ASN A 156 18.88 -19.37 13.79
N ARG A 157 20.01 -19.59 13.10
CA ARG A 157 20.19 -19.22 11.67
C ARG A 157 19.10 -19.75 10.72
N ASN A 158 18.42 -20.84 11.10
CA ASN A 158 17.32 -21.43 10.32
C ASN A 158 15.94 -20.87 10.70
N ASN A 159 15.87 -19.96 11.66
CA ASN A 159 14.63 -19.35 12.14
C ASN A 159 14.67 -17.84 11.90
N LEU A 160 14.11 -17.43 10.75
CA LEU A 160 14.00 -16.02 10.39
C LEU A 160 13.27 -15.19 11.45
N ASN A 161 12.29 -15.77 12.16
CA ASN A 161 11.58 -15.08 13.23
C ASN A 161 12.40 -14.95 14.52
N GLY A 162 13.50 -15.69 14.68
CA GLY A 162 14.36 -15.69 15.86
C GLY A 162 15.49 -14.66 15.82
N GLU A 163 16.02 -14.34 14.63
CA GLU A 163 17.18 -13.46 14.47
C GLU A 163 16.84 -12.11 13.82
N TYR A 164 17.71 -11.12 13.98
CA TYR A 164 17.74 -9.94 13.11
C TYR A 164 18.68 -10.23 11.95
N VAL A 165 18.19 -9.99 10.72
CA VAL A 165 19.00 -10.09 9.52
C VAL A 165 19.78 -8.81 9.31
N ASP A 166 21.02 -8.91 8.83
CA ASP A 166 21.73 -7.75 8.31
C ASP A 166 21.13 -7.37 6.95
N GLY A 167 20.16 -6.46 6.99
CA GLY A 167 19.32 -6.11 5.87
C GLY A 167 17.97 -5.53 6.30
N ILE A 168 16.97 -5.66 5.42
CA ILE A 168 15.62 -5.17 5.67
C ILE A 168 14.72 -6.35 6.04
N SER A 169 13.99 -6.20 7.15
CA SER A 169 13.00 -7.15 7.62
C SER A 169 11.62 -6.49 7.61
N ILE A 170 10.63 -7.17 7.00
CA ILE A 170 9.23 -6.78 7.04
C ILE A 170 8.49 -7.81 7.88
N THR A 171 7.83 -7.33 8.93
CA THR A 171 7.16 -8.20 9.90
C THR A 171 5.78 -7.67 10.25
N ARG A 172 4.90 -8.56 10.70
CA ARG A 172 3.56 -8.23 11.20
C ARG A 172 3.27 -8.92 12.53
N GLY A 173 2.31 -8.34 13.26
CA GLY A 173 1.74 -8.93 14.47
C GLY A 173 2.62 -8.85 15.71
N SER A 174 2.04 -9.30 16.83
CA SER A 174 2.71 -9.53 18.12
C SER A 174 2.22 -10.87 18.67
N PRO A 175 3.05 -11.92 18.74
CA PRO A 175 4.49 -11.93 18.47
C PRO A 175 4.84 -11.69 16.98
N ARG A 176 6.06 -11.18 16.75
CA ARG A 176 6.63 -10.85 15.45
C ARG A 176 6.57 -12.05 14.49
N LYS A 177 6.00 -11.86 13.30
CA LYS A 177 6.05 -12.82 12.20
C LYS A 177 6.56 -12.15 10.94
N HIS A 178 7.53 -12.73 10.26
CA HIS A 178 7.94 -12.27 8.95
C HIS A 178 6.79 -12.39 7.93
N VAL A 179 6.71 -11.39 7.04
CA VAL A 179 5.75 -11.34 5.92
C VAL A 179 6.29 -12.09 4.73
#